data_AF-A0A0R2WWQ8-F1
#
_entry.id   AF-A0A0R2WWQ8-F1
#
_cell.length_a   1.000
_cell.length_b   1.000
_cell.length_c   1.000
_cell.angle_alpha   90.00
_cell.angle_beta   90.00
_cell.angle_gamma   90.00
#
_symmetry.space_group_name_H-M   'P 1'
#
loop_
_entity.id
_entity.type
_entity.pdbx_description
1 polymer ?
#
loop_
_entity_poly.entity_id
_entity_poly.type
_entity_poly.pdbx_seq_one_letter_code
_entity_poly.pdbx_strand_id
1 'polypeptide(L)'
;MKSTLIIANEKSKYKVVIPKYGKLIDVFAVVFLIFINGFILNAQQYAKLVDPEIGSQGSGLGSWFNYVGAAFPFGMFRFPPSFFSPQKGFVVNQYGGAGCPHVENFPVLLVSGNLTHSLKYTYIYENLFNP
;
A
#
# COMPACT_ATOMS: atom_id res chain seq x y z
N MET A 1 32.10 -3.91 -41.49
CA MET A 1 31.69 -5.32 -41.27
C MET A 1 31.09 -5.46 -39.87
N LYS A 2 29.76 -5.62 -39.75
CA LYS A 2 29.12 -6.02 -38.47
C LYS A 2 29.45 -7.51 -38.24
N SER A 3 30.29 -7.82 -37.26
CA SER A 3 30.68 -9.21 -36.99
C SER A 3 29.71 -9.86 -36.00
N THR A 4 28.70 -10.58 -36.47
CA THR A 4 27.74 -11.29 -35.60
C THR A 4 28.42 -12.47 -34.89
N LEU A 5 28.26 -12.60 -33.56
CA LEU A 5 28.71 -13.77 -32.80
C LEU A 5 27.60 -14.83 -32.84
N ILE A 6 27.90 -16.04 -33.33
CA ILE A 6 26.96 -17.17 -33.34
C ILE A 6 27.52 -18.20 -32.35
N ILE A 7 26.86 -18.33 -31.19
CA ILE A 7 27.14 -19.42 -30.25
C ILE A 7 26.15 -20.54 -30.58
N ALA A 8 26.66 -21.65 -31.12
CA ALA A 8 25.86 -22.86 -31.34
C ALA A 8 25.89 -23.70 -30.06
N ASN A 9 24.73 -23.86 -29.41
CA ASN A 9 24.53 -24.84 -28.36
C ASN A 9 23.96 -26.12 -28.99
N GLU A 10 24.67 -27.25 -28.85
CA GLU A 10 24.38 -28.53 -29.52
C GLU A 10 22.99 -29.10 -29.17
N LYS A 11 22.31 -28.59 -28.13
CA LYS A 11 21.05 -29.15 -27.62
C LYS A 11 19.81 -28.28 -27.73
N SER A 12 19.83 -27.17 -28.48
CA SER A 12 18.62 -26.35 -28.62
C SER A 12 18.41 -25.75 -30.01
N LYS A 13 17.25 -26.04 -30.61
CA LYS A 13 16.78 -25.58 -31.94
C LYS A 13 16.61 -24.06 -32.11
N TYR A 14 17.00 -23.24 -31.13
CA TYR A 14 16.92 -21.78 -31.24
C TYR A 14 18.30 -21.18 -31.51
N LYS A 15 18.41 -20.45 -32.62
CA LYS A 15 19.62 -19.70 -32.98
C LYS A 15 19.54 -18.33 -32.31
N VAL A 16 20.26 -18.15 -31.20
CA VAL A 16 20.39 -16.83 -30.56
C VAL A 16 21.34 -15.98 -31.40
N VAL A 17 20.78 -15.07 -32.21
CA VAL A 17 21.56 -14.11 -33.00
C VAL A 17 21.78 -12.88 -32.14
N ILE A 18 22.99 -12.73 -31.59
CA ILE A 18 23.35 -11.53 -30.82
C ILE A 18 23.99 -10.53 -31.79
N PRO A 19 23.33 -9.39 -32.10
CA PRO A 19 23.95 -8.35 -32.91
C PRO A 19 25.18 -7.79 -32.17
N LYS A 20 26.37 -7.81 -32.79
CA LYS A 20 27.50 -7.04 -32.26
C LYS A 20 27.26 -5.57 -32.56
N TYR A 21 26.99 -4.81 -31.52
CA TYR A 21 27.04 -3.37 -31.56
C TYR A 21 28.51 -2.91 -31.61
N GLY A 22 28.75 -1.66 -32.02
CA GLY A 22 30.11 -1.10 -32.00
C GLY A 22 30.54 -0.84 -30.57
N LYS A 23 31.84 -0.99 -30.24
CA LYS A 23 32.39 -0.74 -28.90
C LYS A 23 31.93 0.57 -28.26
N LEU A 24 31.71 1.61 -29.07
CA LEU A 24 31.21 2.92 -28.61
C LEU A 24 29.76 2.87 -28.10
N ILE A 25 28.90 2.11 -28.78
CA ILE A 25 27.50 1.93 -28.41
C ILE A 25 27.39 1.09 -27.12
N ASP A 26 28.24 0.06 -26.98
CA ASP A 26 28.29 -0.75 -25.76
C ASP A 26 28.72 0.08 -24.55
N VAL A 27 29.74 0.93 -24.71
CA VAL A 27 30.18 1.85 -23.65
C VAL A 27 29.08 2.85 -23.29
N PHE A 28 28.40 3.42 -24.29
CA PHE A 28 27.29 4.35 -24.04
C PHE A 28 26.13 3.68 -23.30
N ALA A 29 25.77 2.44 -23.68
CA ALA A 29 24.72 1.68 -23.01
C ALA A 29 25.08 1.37 -21.54
N VAL A 30 26.33 1.02 -21.26
CA VAL A 30 26.80 0.77 -19.88
C VAL A 30 26.76 2.05 -19.04
N VAL A 31 27.23 3.17 -19.58
CA VAL A 31 27.17 4.47 -18.88
C VAL A 31 25.73 4.90 -18.62
N PHE A 32 24.85 4.72 -19.60
CA PHE A 32 23.42 5.01 -19.46
C PHE A 32 22.77 4.14 -18.38
N LEU A 33 23.08 2.84 -18.33
CA LEU A 33 22.61 1.95 -17.28
C LEU A 33 23.11 2.36 -15.90
N ILE A 34 24.38 2.74 -15.76
CA ILE A 34 24.94 3.24 -14.48
C ILE A 34 24.19 4.51 -14.04
N PHE A 35 23.88 5.42 -14.97
CA PHE A 35 23.17 6.65 -14.70
C PHE A 35 21.73 6.42 -14.22
N ILE A 36 21.01 5.50 -14.87
CA ILE A 36 19.65 5.10 -14.47
C ILE A 36 19.65 4.47 -13.06
N ASN A 37 20.63 3.59 -12.77
CA ASN A 37 20.74 2.97 -11.44
C ASN A 37 21.04 4.00 -10.34
N GLY A 38 21.88 5.01 -10.61
CA GLY A 38 22.16 6.09 -9.65
C GLY A 38 20.92 6.93 -9.30
N PHE A 39 20.01 7.12 -10.25
CA PHE A 39 18.74 7.81 -10.02
C PHE A 39 17.77 6.99 -9.15
N ILE A 40 17.64 5.69 -9.43
CA ILE A 40 16.72 4.81 -8.68
C ILE A 40 17.16 4.66 -7.22
N LEU A 41 18.47 4.64 -6.96
CA LEU A 41 19.02 4.55 -5.59
C LEU A 41 18.74 5.79 -4.72
N ASN A 42 18.44 6.95 -5.34
CA ASN A 42 18.14 8.20 -4.63
C ASN A 42 16.64 8.51 -4.56
N ALA A 43 15.77 7.57 -4.92
CA ALA A 43 14.33 7.76 -4.79
C ALA A 43 13.91 7.84 -3.31
N GLN A 44 13.53 9.04 -2.86
CA GLN A 44 13.03 9.25 -1.51
C GLN A 44 11.57 8.78 -1.38
N GLN A 45 11.30 8.01 -0.32
CA GLN A 45 9.95 7.55 0.01
C GLN A 45 9.31 8.49 1.05
N TYR A 46 8.69 9.58 0.59
CA TYR A 46 8.04 10.58 1.47
C TYR A 46 6.91 10.02 2.33
N ALA A 47 6.27 8.93 1.90
CA ALA A 47 5.22 8.26 2.69
C ALA A 47 5.73 7.80 4.08
N LYS A 48 7.04 7.59 4.25
CA LYS A 48 7.64 7.23 5.55
C LYS A 48 7.78 8.41 6.51
N LEU A 49 7.70 9.64 6.01
CA LEU A 49 7.77 10.85 6.83
C LEU A 49 6.39 11.28 7.35
N VAL A 50 5.32 10.70 6.82
CA VAL A 50 3.94 11.02 7.21
C VAL A 50 3.59 10.23 8.47
N ASP A 51 3.26 10.95 9.54
CA ASP A 51 2.70 10.38 10.75
C ASP A 51 1.16 10.52 10.74
N PRO A 52 0.41 9.41 10.57
CA PRO A 52 -1.05 9.43 10.55
C PRO A 52 -1.68 9.66 11.94
N GLU A 53 -0.90 9.66 13.02
CA GLU A 53 -1.39 9.91 14.37
C GLU A 53 -1.53 11.41 14.68
N ILE A 54 -1.02 12.28 13.82
CA ILE A 54 -1.13 13.73 14.00
C ILE A 54 -2.60 14.15 14.03
N GLY A 55 -2.99 14.76 15.15
CA GLY A 55 -4.37 15.19 15.38
C GLY A 55 -5.30 14.06 15.78
N SER A 56 -4.87 12.81 15.96
CA SER A 56 -5.77 11.72 16.37
C SER A 56 -6.12 11.70 17.87
N GLN A 57 -5.43 12.50 18.69
CA GLN A 57 -5.56 12.49 20.14
C GLN A 57 -6.75 13.33 20.62
N GLY A 58 -7.53 12.81 21.57
CA GLY A 58 -8.71 13.46 22.13
C GLY A 58 -10.04 13.00 21.50
N SER A 59 -11.16 13.50 22.02
CA SER A 59 -12.50 13.15 21.54
C SER A 59 -13.13 14.30 20.75
N GLY A 60 -13.84 13.96 19.67
CA GLY A 60 -14.55 14.91 18.83
C GLY A 60 -13.66 16.01 18.25
N LEU A 61 -13.92 17.26 18.64
CA LEU A 61 -13.14 18.43 18.22
C LEU A 61 -11.69 18.42 18.73
N GLY A 62 -11.42 17.72 19.84
CA GLY A 62 -10.07 17.61 20.41
C GLY A 62 -9.09 16.88 19.48
N SER A 63 -9.60 15.90 18.71
CA SER A 63 -8.85 15.20 17.67
C SER A 63 -9.08 15.79 16.27
N TRP A 64 -9.62 17.02 16.16
CA TRP A 64 -9.90 17.65 14.85
C TRP A 64 -10.68 16.77 13.86
N PHE A 65 -11.35 15.71 14.36
CA PHE A 65 -11.89 14.59 13.58
C PHE A 65 -10.89 13.91 12.62
N ASN A 66 -9.59 14.02 12.87
CA ASN A 66 -8.56 13.23 12.22
C ASN A 66 -8.64 11.79 12.72
N TYR A 67 -8.44 10.84 11.80
CA TYR A 67 -8.42 9.41 12.07
C TYR A 67 -7.10 8.84 11.60
N VAL A 68 -6.56 7.92 12.39
CA VAL A 68 -5.45 7.07 11.95
C VAL A 68 -6.04 6.07 10.96
N GLY A 69 -5.48 5.87 9.78
CA GLY A 69 -6.04 4.87 8.87
C GLY A 69 -5.40 4.85 7.50
N ALA A 70 -5.42 3.67 6.88
CA ALA A 70 -4.95 3.52 5.51
C ALA A 70 -6.01 4.04 4.53
N ALA A 71 -5.58 4.90 3.62
CA ALA A 71 -6.38 5.40 2.52
C ALA A 71 -5.48 5.71 1.32
N PHE A 72 -6.01 5.49 0.12
CA PHE A 72 -5.38 6.02 -1.09
C PHE A 72 -5.76 7.49 -1.27
N PRO A 73 -4.91 8.34 -1.87
CA PRO A 73 -5.31 9.72 -2.20
C PRO A 73 -6.62 9.75 -2.99
N PHE A 74 -7.63 10.47 -2.47
CA PHE A 74 -9.00 10.52 -3.01
C PHE A 74 -9.74 9.16 -3.06
N GLY A 75 -9.30 8.19 -2.26
CA GLY A 75 -9.95 6.89 -2.15
C GLY A 75 -11.36 7.00 -1.56
N MET A 76 -12.30 6.25 -2.13
CA MET A 76 -13.70 6.23 -1.69
C MET A 76 -13.86 5.58 -0.32
N PHE A 77 -13.00 4.63 0.01
CA PHE A 77 -13.02 3.92 1.29
C PHE A 77 -11.72 4.13 2.04
N ARG A 78 -11.84 4.07 3.36
CA ARG A 78 -10.72 4.16 4.29
C ARG A 78 -10.88 3.14 5.39
N PHE A 79 -9.75 2.77 5.98
CA PHE A 79 -9.66 1.70 6.96
C PHE A 79 -9.07 2.19 8.29
N PRO A 80 -9.78 3.06 9.03
CA PRO A 80 -9.34 3.41 10.38
C PRO A 80 -9.61 2.29 11.40
N PRO A 81 -8.84 2.24 12.49
CA PRO A 81 -9.24 1.50 13.67
C PRO A 81 -10.55 2.09 14.21
N SER A 82 -11.30 1.31 14.99
CA SER A 82 -12.52 1.87 15.58
C SER A 82 -12.21 3.01 16.54
N PHE A 83 -12.90 4.14 16.38
CA PHE A 83 -12.67 5.35 17.17
C PHE A 83 -12.88 5.14 18.68
N PHE A 84 -13.91 4.37 19.07
CA PHE A 84 -14.25 4.13 20.48
C PHE A 84 -13.59 2.88 21.06
N SER A 85 -13.05 2.00 20.23
CA SER A 85 -12.33 0.81 20.68
C SER A 85 -11.25 0.38 19.67
N PRO A 86 -10.13 1.13 19.60
CA PRO A 86 -9.10 0.92 18.57
C PRO A 86 -8.48 -0.49 18.59
N GLN A 87 -8.53 -1.16 19.74
CA GLN A 87 -7.92 -2.47 19.95
C GLN A 87 -8.79 -3.65 19.49
N LYS A 88 -10.09 -3.43 19.26
CA LYS A 88 -11.03 -4.51 18.98
C LYS A 88 -11.15 -4.81 17.48
N GLY A 89 -10.89 -3.84 16.62
CA GLY A 89 -10.91 -4.03 15.17
C GLY A 89 -10.85 -2.72 14.38
N PHE A 90 -11.16 -2.79 13.09
CA PHE A 90 -11.18 -1.65 12.19
C PHE A 90 -12.53 -1.50 11.49
N VAL A 91 -12.78 -0.33 10.93
CA VAL A 91 -14.03 -0.01 10.24
C VAL A 91 -13.69 0.37 8.82
N VAL A 92 -14.42 -0.16 7.84
CA VAL A 92 -14.41 0.37 6.48
C VAL A 92 -15.40 1.52 6.45
N ASN A 93 -14.92 2.73 6.20
CA ASN A 93 -15.76 3.92 6.18
C ASN A 93 -15.59 4.72 4.90
N GLN A 94 -16.67 5.42 4.53
CA GLN A 94 -16.68 6.44 3.47
C GLN A 94 -16.56 7.87 4.04
N TYR A 95 -16.51 8.02 5.36
CA TYR A 95 -16.70 9.28 6.07
C TYR A 95 -15.95 10.49 5.48
N GLY A 96 -16.59 11.64 5.35
CA GLY A 96 -15.92 12.91 5.02
C GLY A 96 -15.51 13.72 6.26
N GLY A 97 -14.99 13.11 7.33
CA GLY A 97 -14.72 13.82 8.59
C GLY A 97 -15.98 14.33 9.32
N ALA A 98 -15.84 14.72 10.58
CA ALA A 98 -16.87 15.38 11.41
C ALA A 98 -18.16 14.59 11.78
N GLY A 99 -18.04 13.35 12.28
CA GLY A 99 -19.04 12.81 13.24
C GLY A 99 -20.51 12.63 12.81
N CYS A 100 -20.87 12.71 11.53
CA CYS A 100 -22.22 12.46 10.99
C CYS A 100 -22.78 11.04 11.27
N PRO A 101 -23.75 10.84 12.18
CA PRO A 101 -24.16 9.52 12.68
C PRO A 101 -24.79 8.55 11.66
N HIS A 102 -24.97 8.96 10.40
CA HIS A 102 -25.76 8.26 9.37
C HIS A 102 -24.95 7.90 8.11
N VAL A 103 -23.68 7.50 8.26
CA VAL A 103 -22.83 7.13 7.11
C VAL A 103 -22.45 5.66 7.15
N GLU A 104 -22.37 5.05 5.97
CA GLU A 104 -22.06 3.65 5.72
C GLU A 104 -20.72 3.25 6.36
N ASN A 105 -20.81 2.62 7.52
CA ASN A 105 -19.70 2.01 8.24
C ASN A 105 -19.88 0.50 8.19
N PHE A 106 -18.89 -0.19 7.63
CA PHE A 106 -18.83 -1.65 7.67
C PHE A 106 -17.77 -2.08 8.68
N PRO A 107 -18.16 -2.50 9.90
CA PRO A 107 -17.22 -2.90 10.92
C PRO A 107 -16.61 -4.26 10.63
N VAL A 108 -15.30 -4.39 10.86
CA VAL A 108 -14.54 -5.63 10.72
C VAL A 108 -13.92 -5.99 12.07
N LEU A 109 -14.36 -7.11 12.63
CA LEU A 109 -13.85 -7.66 13.88
C LEU A 109 -12.99 -8.89 13.58
N LEU A 110 -11.76 -8.89 14.09
CA LEU A 110 -10.92 -10.08 14.08
C LEU A 110 -11.24 -10.91 15.33
N VAL A 111 -11.65 -12.16 15.14
CA VAL A 111 -11.96 -13.11 16.22
C VAL A 111 -11.01 -14.29 16.10
N SER A 112 -10.39 -14.68 17.21
CA SER A 112 -9.55 -15.88 17.28
C SER A 112 -10.37 -17.06 17.78
N GLY A 113 -10.16 -18.24 17.18
CA GLY A 113 -10.83 -19.48 17.56
C GLY A 113 -12.15 -19.72 16.81
N ASN A 114 -12.89 -20.76 17.24
CA ASN A 114 -14.14 -21.13 16.61
C ASN A 114 -15.26 -20.15 17.00
N LEU A 115 -15.98 -19.68 15.98
CA LEU A 115 -17.20 -18.90 16.16
C LEU A 115 -18.29 -19.82 16.70
N THR A 116 -18.65 -19.64 17.98
CA THR A 116 -19.72 -20.41 18.64
C THR A 116 -21.11 -19.83 18.39
N HIS A 117 -21.19 -18.58 17.93
CA HIS A 117 -22.43 -17.88 17.62
C HIS A 117 -22.29 -17.02 16.36
N SER A 118 -23.41 -16.81 15.66
CA SER A 118 -23.49 -15.81 14.60
C SER A 118 -23.30 -14.42 15.19
N LEU A 119 -22.36 -13.66 14.63
CA LEU A 119 -22.08 -12.28 15.03
C LEU A 119 -23.26 -11.41 14.59
N LYS A 120 -24.13 -11.03 15.53
CA LYS A 120 -25.14 -10.00 15.27
C LYS A 120 -24.44 -8.65 15.10
N TYR A 121 -24.97 -7.82 14.19
CA TYR A 121 -24.51 -6.45 13.99
C TYR A 121 -24.47 -5.66 15.32
N THR A 122 -25.42 -5.91 16.23
CA THR A 122 -25.43 -5.38 17.61
C THR A 122 -24.22 -5.78 18.44
N TYR A 123 -23.78 -7.04 18.37
CA TYR A 123 -22.58 -7.52 19.09
C TYR A 123 -21.32 -6.82 18.56
N ILE A 124 -21.24 -6.62 17.26
CA ILE A 124 -20.13 -5.89 16.63
C ILE A 124 -20.18 -4.41 17.03
N TYR A 125 -21.38 -3.80 17.11
CA TYR A 125 -21.54 -2.42 17.55
C TYR A 125 -21.16 -2.21 19.02
N GLU A 126 -21.65 -3.06 19.92
CA GLU A 126 -21.29 -2.99 21.35
C GLU A 126 -19.80 -3.16 21.55
N ASN A 127 -19.18 -4.09 20.82
CA ASN A 127 -17.76 -4.32 20.96
C ASN A 127 -16.94 -3.21 20.30
N LEU A 128 -17.19 -2.79 19.07
CA LEU A 128 -16.34 -1.79 18.41
C LEU A 128 -16.66 -0.34 18.79
N PHE A 129 -17.90 0.01 19.14
CA PHE A 129 -18.31 1.41 19.30
C PHE A 129 -18.66 1.81 20.73
N ASN A 130 -18.72 0.87 21.67
CA ASN A 130 -18.90 1.15 23.08
C ASN A 130 -17.65 0.67 23.86
N PRO A 131 -16.96 1.54 24.61
CA PRO A 131 -15.76 1.18 25.36
C PRO A 131 -16.04 0.08 26.40
#